data_AF-A0A2G2ILL1-F1
#
_entry.id   AF-A0A2G2ILL1-F1
#
_cell.length_a   1.000
_cell.length_b   1.000
_cell.length_c   1.000
_cell.angle_alpha   90.00
_cell.angle_beta   90.00
_cell.angle_gamma   90.00
#
_symmetry.space_group_name_H-M   'P 1'
#
loop_
_entity.id
_entity.type
_entity.pdbx_description
1 polymer ?
#
loop_
_entity_poly.entity_id
_entity_poly.type
_entity_poly.pdbx_seq_one_letter_code
_entity_poly.pdbx_strand_id
1 'polypeptide(L)'
;MSIDFYSWISLSIRWLHVITGIAWIGASFYFVWLDNNLERPEKVRKGEPDGELWSVHGGGFYHNKKYMSAPANMPEHLHWFKYEAYFTWISGFALMAVIYYYGANLYLIDKSKMALTNWQAIGASMGMLAGGWILYDLMCKSPLRKRPGLFAILLFILLTLSAVAAGMMFSDRAAYI
;
A
#
# COMPACT_ATOMS: atom_id res chain seq x y z
N MET A 1 -32.62 22.06 9.14
CA MET A 1 -31.26 21.56 9.43
C MET A 1 -30.75 20.90 8.17
N SER A 2 -29.76 21.47 7.49
CA SER A 2 -29.16 20.87 6.29
C SER A 2 -28.13 19.81 6.70
N ILE A 3 -28.22 18.61 6.14
CA ILE A 3 -27.24 17.55 6.40
C ILE A 3 -25.93 17.92 5.72
N ASP A 4 -24.83 17.93 6.47
CA ASP A 4 -23.48 18.08 5.92
C ASP A 4 -22.97 16.74 5.38
N PHE A 5 -23.29 16.47 4.11
CA PHE A 5 -22.89 15.25 3.43
C PHE A 5 -21.37 15.08 3.34
N TYR A 6 -20.60 16.17 3.25
CA TYR A 6 -19.15 16.08 3.12
C TYR A 6 -18.52 15.47 4.38
N SER A 7 -18.92 15.97 5.56
CA SER A 7 -18.42 15.44 6.83
C SER A 7 -18.78 13.97 7.03
N TRP A 8 -20.01 13.57 6.68
CA TRP A 8 -20.43 12.16 6.75
C TRP A 8 -19.67 11.25 5.78
N ILE A 9 -19.46 11.69 4.54
CA ILE A 9 -18.67 10.94 3.55
C ILE A 9 -17.22 10.82 4.01
N SER A 10 -16.61 11.92 4.45
CA SER A 10 -15.23 11.92 4.97
C SER A 10 -15.08 10.95 6.14
N LEU A 11 -15.99 11.01 7.11
CA LEU A 11 -15.99 10.12 8.27
C LEU A 11 -16.15 8.65 7.86
N SER A 12 -17.08 8.36 6.95
CA SER A 12 -17.35 6.99 6.49
C SER A 12 -16.14 6.38 5.78
N ILE A 13 -15.48 7.15 4.89
CA ILE A 13 -14.30 6.67 4.17
C ILE A 13 -13.11 6.50 5.13
N ARG A 14 -12.97 7.36 6.16
CA ARG A 14 -11.93 7.19 7.20
C ARG A 14 -12.10 5.88 7.95
N TRP A 15 -13.32 5.59 8.40
CA TRP A 15 -13.61 4.33 9.08
C TRP A 15 -13.42 3.14 8.17
N LEU A 16 -13.89 3.22 6.91
CA LEU A 16 -13.63 2.18 5.91
C LEU A 16 -12.13 1.91 5.77
N HIS A 17 -11.32 2.96 5.61
CA HIS A 17 -9.87 2.83 5.43
C HIS A 17 -9.19 2.20 6.64
N VAL A 18 -9.53 2.65 7.85
CA VAL A 18 -9.01 2.07 9.11
C VAL A 18 -9.37 0.60 9.21
N ILE A 19 -10.62 0.22 8.95
CA ILE A 19 -11.08 -1.17 9.00
C ILE A 19 -10.33 -2.03 7.99
N THR A 20 -10.21 -1.57 6.73
CA THR A 20 -9.49 -2.30 5.69
C THR A 20 -8.01 -2.43 6.00
N GLY A 21 -7.40 -1.37 6.57
CA GLY A 21 -6.01 -1.37 7.00
C GLY A 21 -5.75 -2.37 8.12
N ILE A 22 -6.65 -2.44 9.11
CA ILE A 22 -6.60 -3.45 10.19
C ILE A 22 -6.71 -4.86 9.58
N ALA A 23 -7.62 -5.08 8.64
CA ALA A 23 -7.77 -6.38 7.97
C ALA A 23 -6.50 -6.78 7.21
N TRP A 24 -5.91 -5.85 6.44
CA TRP A 24 -4.71 -6.13 5.64
C TRP A 24 -3.47 -6.39 6.49
N ILE A 25 -3.22 -5.55 7.50
CA ILE A 25 -2.11 -5.72 8.43
C ILE A 25 -2.32 -6.98 9.28
N GLY A 26 -3.55 -7.23 9.75
CA GLY A 26 -3.89 -8.43 10.50
C GLY A 26 -3.64 -9.72 9.72
N ALA A 27 -4.07 -9.78 8.44
CA ALA A 27 -3.75 -10.90 7.56
C ALA A 27 -2.24 -11.07 7.39
N SER A 28 -1.49 -9.97 7.24
CA SER A 28 -0.03 -10.00 7.12
C SER A 28 0.63 -10.59 8.37
N PHE A 29 0.20 -10.18 9.58
CA PHE A 29 0.71 -10.77 10.82
C PHE A 29 0.37 -12.24 10.97
N TYR A 30 -0.84 -12.65 10.58
CA TYR A 30 -1.20 -14.07 10.56
C TYR A 30 -0.27 -14.88 9.66
N PHE A 31 -0.02 -14.42 8.42
CA PHE A 31 0.86 -15.14 7.50
C PHE A 31 2.33 -15.13 7.91
N VAL A 32 2.83 -14.05 8.52
CA VAL A 32 4.17 -14.01 9.12
C VAL A 32 4.29 -15.02 10.26
N TRP A 33 3.30 -15.06 11.15
CA TRP A 33 3.27 -16.05 12.22
C TRP A 33 3.20 -17.48 11.68
N LEU A 34 2.31 -17.75 10.72
CA LEU A 34 2.18 -19.04 10.05
C LEU A 34 3.51 -19.48 9.47
N ASP A 35 4.15 -18.63 8.68
CA ASP A 35 5.43 -18.92 8.01
C ASP A 35 6.58 -19.23 8.97
N ASN A 36 6.60 -18.57 10.13
CA ASN A 36 7.60 -18.75 11.16
C ASN A 36 7.40 -20.03 11.99
N ASN A 37 6.20 -20.60 11.99
CA ASN A 37 5.86 -21.80 12.78
C ASN A 37 5.66 -23.06 11.93
N LEU A 38 5.96 -23.01 10.63
CA LEU A 38 5.92 -24.20 9.77
C LEU A 38 6.93 -25.25 10.26
N GLU A 39 6.46 -26.47 10.45
CA GLU A 39 7.31 -27.65 10.54
C GLU A 39 7.82 -27.98 9.13
N ARG A 40 9.13 -27.94 8.95
CA ARG A 40 9.78 -28.09 7.65
C ARG A 40 10.50 -29.43 7.57
N PRO A 41 10.33 -30.21 6.49
CA PRO A 41 11.06 -31.46 6.32
C PRO A 41 12.54 -31.20 6.01
N GLU A 42 13.43 -32.15 6.33
CA GLU A 42 14.88 -32.04 6.05
C GLU A 42 15.18 -31.88 4.54
N LYS A 43 14.34 -32.47 3.68
CA LYS A 43 14.44 -32.37 2.21
C LYS A 43 13.05 -32.24 1.62
N VAL A 44 12.78 -31.10 0.98
CA VAL A 44 11.55 -30.86 0.23
C VAL A 44 11.70 -31.47 -1.17
N ARG A 45 10.83 -32.42 -1.54
CA ARG A 45 10.80 -32.95 -2.91
C ARG A 45 9.89 -32.12 -3.80
N LYS A 46 10.08 -32.22 -5.11
CA LYS A 46 9.25 -31.49 -6.08
C LYS A 46 7.78 -31.93 -5.96
N GLY A 47 6.89 -30.97 -5.71
CA GLY A 47 5.45 -31.22 -5.55
C GLY A 47 5.01 -31.50 -4.11
N GLU A 48 5.95 -31.57 -3.16
CA GLU A 48 5.66 -31.66 -1.74
C GLU A 48 5.57 -30.26 -1.10
N PRO A 49 4.84 -30.11 0.02
CA PRO A 49 4.87 -28.89 0.81
C PRO A 49 6.28 -28.55 1.29
N ASP A 50 6.61 -27.26 1.28
CA ASP A 50 7.82 -26.70 1.88
C ASP A 50 7.76 -26.66 3.41
N GLY A 51 6.55 -26.78 3.96
CA GLY A 51 6.30 -26.96 5.38
C GLY A 51 4.80 -27.09 5.65
N GLU A 52 4.49 -27.55 6.85
CA GLU A 52 3.12 -27.70 7.33
C GLU A 52 2.92 -27.15 8.74
N LEU A 53 1.69 -26.76 9.05
CA LEU A 53 1.29 -26.34 10.39
C LEU A 53 -0.08 -26.90 10.72
N TRP A 54 -0.17 -27.55 11.87
CA TRP A 54 -1.44 -27.88 12.52
C TRP A 54 -1.79 -26.80 13.55
N SER A 55 -3.03 -26.31 13.50
CA SER A 55 -3.52 -25.31 14.44
C SER A 55 -4.98 -25.56 14.84
N VAL A 56 -5.40 -25.00 15.98
CA VAL A 56 -6.78 -25.07 16.47
C VAL A 56 -7.33 -23.67 16.69
N HIS A 57 -8.53 -23.40 16.20
CA HIS A 57 -9.24 -22.15 16.45
C HIS A 57 -10.75 -22.34 16.36
N GLY A 58 -11.53 -21.67 17.21
CA GLY A 58 -13.00 -21.79 17.21
C GLY A 58 -13.52 -23.22 17.42
N GLY A 59 -12.73 -24.10 18.04
CA GLY A 59 -13.06 -25.53 18.22
C GLY A 59 -12.76 -26.43 17.02
N GLY A 60 -12.29 -25.88 15.88
CA GLY A 60 -11.88 -26.63 14.71
C GLY A 60 -10.36 -26.78 14.58
N PHE A 61 -9.92 -27.84 13.90
CA PHE A 61 -8.51 -28.10 13.59
C PHE A 61 -8.23 -27.76 12.12
N TYR A 62 -7.10 -27.10 11.88
CA TYR A 62 -6.65 -26.68 10.55
C TYR A 62 -5.31 -27.34 10.25
N HIS A 63 -5.14 -27.82 9.02
CA HIS A 63 -3.87 -28.32 8.50
C HIS A 63 -3.45 -27.47 7.30
N ASN A 64 -2.51 -26.57 7.53
CA ASN A 64 -1.99 -25.67 6.51
C ASN A 64 -0.74 -26.28 5.88
N LYS A 65 -0.67 -26.28 4.55
CA LYS A 65 0.48 -26.74 3.78
C LYS A 65 0.96 -25.61 2.88
N LYS A 66 2.20 -25.18 3.04
CA LYS A 66 2.81 -24.15 2.19
C LYS A 66 3.52 -24.80 1.03
N TYR A 67 3.26 -24.31 -0.19
CA TYR A 67 3.99 -24.71 -1.39
C TYR A 67 4.72 -23.49 -1.96
N MET A 68 6.00 -23.64 -2.33
CA MET A 68 6.78 -22.55 -2.95
C MET A 68 6.46 -22.33 -4.43
N SER A 69 5.81 -23.30 -5.06
CA SER A 69 5.31 -23.24 -6.42
C SER A 69 3.93 -23.88 -6.48
N ALA A 70 3.17 -23.57 -7.54
CA ALA A 70 1.84 -24.15 -7.72
C ALA A 70 1.93 -25.70 -7.72
N PRO A 71 1.12 -26.39 -6.90
CA PRO A 71 1.08 -27.85 -6.90
C PRO A 71 0.51 -28.37 -8.23
N ALA A 72 0.80 -29.63 -8.56
CA ALA A 72 0.36 -30.26 -9.80
C ALA A 72 -1.17 -30.28 -9.95
N ASN A 73 -1.89 -30.43 -8.84
CA ASN A 73 -3.34 -30.35 -8.78
C ASN A 73 -3.72 -29.16 -7.90
N MET A 74 -4.20 -28.09 -8.52
CA MET A 74 -4.69 -26.89 -7.82
C MET A 74 -6.18 -27.07 -7.51
N PRO A 75 -6.66 -26.76 -6.30
CA PRO A 75 -8.08 -26.88 -5.98
C PRO A 75 -8.92 -25.94 -6.86
N GLU A 76 -10.14 -26.35 -7.21
CA GLU A 76 -11.07 -25.52 -8.00
C GLU A 76 -11.44 -24.22 -7.28
N HIS A 77 -11.56 -24.29 -5.94
CA HIS A 77 -11.85 -23.16 -5.08
C HIS A 77 -10.60 -22.75 -4.31
N LEU A 78 -9.97 -21.67 -4.75
CA LEU A 78 -8.84 -21.05 -4.07
C LEU A 78 -9.26 -19.72 -3.45
N HIS A 79 -9.10 -19.58 -2.13
CA HIS A 79 -9.25 -18.28 -1.50
C HIS A 79 -7.94 -17.49 -1.60
N TRP A 80 -8.02 -16.29 -2.17
CA TRP A 80 -6.89 -15.39 -2.30
C TRP A 80 -7.13 -14.12 -1.48
N PHE A 81 -6.32 -13.94 -0.44
CA PHE A 81 -6.29 -12.77 0.45
C PHE A 81 -5.70 -11.52 -0.25
N LYS A 82 -6.40 -11.03 -1.28
CA LYS A 82 -6.03 -9.81 -2.03
C LYS A 82 -6.89 -8.61 -1.70
N TYR A 83 -8.11 -8.87 -1.22
CA TYR A 83 -9.14 -7.84 -1.12
C TYR A 83 -8.82 -6.86 0.00
N GLU A 84 -8.22 -7.31 1.09
CA GLU A 84 -7.80 -6.48 2.21
C GLU A 84 -6.80 -5.41 1.74
N ALA A 85 -5.80 -5.81 0.97
CA ALA A 85 -4.82 -4.90 0.38
C ALA A 85 -5.49 -3.95 -0.64
N TYR A 86 -6.31 -4.48 -1.54
CA TYR A 86 -6.98 -3.69 -2.58
C TYR A 86 -7.94 -2.65 -1.99
N PHE A 87 -8.78 -3.02 -1.03
CA PHE A 87 -9.69 -2.09 -0.39
C PHE A 87 -8.97 -1.08 0.49
N THR A 88 -7.83 -1.43 1.11
CA THR A 88 -6.99 -0.46 1.81
C THR A 88 -6.45 0.58 0.84
N TRP A 89 -5.95 0.16 -0.32
CA TRP A 89 -5.46 1.06 -1.35
C TRP A 89 -6.57 1.96 -1.91
N ILE A 90 -7.72 1.37 -2.29
CA ILE A 90 -8.87 2.12 -2.84
C ILE A 90 -9.37 3.15 -1.83
N SER A 91 -9.58 2.74 -0.57
CA SER A 91 -10.07 3.64 0.48
C SER A 91 -9.04 4.72 0.85
N GLY A 92 -7.75 4.42 0.81
CA GLY A 92 -6.68 5.40 1.03
C GLY A 92 -6.64 6.45 -0.08
N PHE A 93 -6.76 6.02 -1.33
CA PHE A 93 -6.88 6.93 -2.47
C PHE A 93 -8.16 7.77 -2.39
N ALA A 94 -9.28 7.18 -1.99
CA ALA A 94 -10.53 7.90 -1.77
C ALA A 94 -10.41 8.95 -0.65
N LEU A 95 -9.67 8.65 0.44
CA LEU A 95 -9.36 9.64 1.48
C LEU A 95 -8.55 10.81 0.94
N MET A 96 -7.54 10.54 0.13
CA MET A 96 -6.75 11.59 -0.52
C MET A 96 -7.65 12.47 -1.39
N ALA A 97 -8.51 11.87 -2.23
CA ALA A 97 -9.44 12.62 -3.08
C ALA A 97 -10.41 13.49 -2.27
N VAL A 98 -11.01 12.95 -1.20
CA VAL A 98 -11.98 13.70 -0.39
C VAL A 98 -11.30 14.79 0.44
N ILE A 99 -10.18 14.51 1.09
CA ILE A 99 -9.53 15.46 2.00
C ILE A 99 -8.72 16.48 1.21
N TYR A 100 -7.86 16.02 0.30
CA TYR A 100 -6.84 16.86 -0.33
C TYR A 100 -7.26 17.41 -1.68
N TYR A 101 -8.19 16.78 -2.41
CA TYR A 101 -8.60 17.28 -3.72
C TYR A 101 -9.91 18.06 -3.63
N TYR A 102 -10.95 17.51 -3.00
CA TYR A 102 -12.17 18.27 -2.74
C TYR A 102 -11.91 19.41 -1.74
N GLY A 103 -11.13 19.15 -0.68
CA GLY A 103 -10.69 20.13 0.31
C GLY A 103 -9.39 20.88 -0.04
N ALA A 104 -8.99 20.96 -1.31
CA ALA A 104 -7.66 21.44 -1.72
C ALA A 104 -7.26 22.81 -1.15
N ASN A 105 -8.18 23.77 -1.10
CA ASN A 105 -7.93 25.11 -0.55
C ASN A 105 -7.54 25.11 0.94
N LEU A 106 -7.95 24.09 1.69
CA LEU A 106 -7.71 23.98 3.13
C LEU A 106 -6.56 23.04 3.45
N TYR A 107 -6.43 21.94 2.70
CA TYR A 107 -5.51 20.85 3.06
C TYR A 107 -4.33 20.70 2.11
N LEU A 108 -4.44 21.07 0.84
CA LEU A 108 -3.39 20.87 -0.16
C LEU A 108 -2.58 22.15 -0.44
N ILE A 109 -3.27 23.28 -0.58
CA ILE A 109 -2.68 24.54 -1.03
C ILE A 109 -2.26 25.39 0.17
N ASP A 110 -1.03 25.87 0.14
CA ASP A 110 -0.56 26.95 0.99
C ASP A 110 -0.09 28.11 0.12
N LYS A 111 -0.88 29.18 0.09
CA LYS A 111 -0.62 30.36 -0.74
C LYS A 111 0.64 31.12 -0.33
N SER A 112 1.14 30.92 0.90
CA SER A 112 2.40 31.54 1.35
C SER A 112 3.62 30.90 0.70
N LYS A 113 3.50 29.62 0.30
CA LYS A 113 4.56 28.88 -0.41
C LYS A 113 4.43 29.03 -1.92
N MET A 114 3.24 28.72 -2.44
CA MET A 114 2.96 28.81 -3.86
C MET A 114 1.46 29.06 -4.09
N ALA A 115 1.13 30.15 -4.78
CA ALA A 115 -0.25 30.54 -5.09
C ALA A 115 -0.85 29.71 -6.24
N LEU A 116 -0.92 28.39 -6.06
CA LEU A 116 -1.53 27.47 -7.03
C LEU A 116 -3.06 27.60 -7.02
N THR A 117 -3.67 27.46 -8.20
CA THR A 117 -5.10 27.18 -8.31
C THR A 117 -5.39 25.69 -8.04
N ASN A 118 -6.64 25.35 -7.72
CA ASN A 118 -7.02 23.97 -7.35
C ASN A 118 -6.58 22.92 -8.36
N TRP A 119 -6.80 23.14 -9.66
CA TRP A 119 -6.44 22.16 -10.68
C TRP A 119 -4.92 22.02 -10.82
N GLN A 120 -4.15 23.11 -10.63
CA GLN A 120 -2.69 23.05 -10.67
C GLN A 120 -2.14 22.25 -9.49
N ALA A 121 -2.69 22.47 -8.29
CA ALA A 121 -2.26 21.74 -7.10
C ALA A 121 -2.59 20.25 -7.19
N ILE A 122 -3.82 19.90 -7.61
CA ILE A 122 -4.25 18.50 -7.81
C ILE A 122 -3.42 17.85 -8.92
N GLY A 123 -3.24 18.54 -10.05
CA GLY A 123 -2.45 18.04 -11.18
C GLY A 123 -0.98 17.81 -10.80
N ALA A 124 -0.38 18.72 -10.02
CA ALA A 124 0.96 18.55 -9.50
C ALA A 124 1.05 17.35 -8.53
N SER A 125 0.10 17.18 -7.61
CA SER A 125 0.05 16.04 -6.68
C SER A 125 -0.03 14.72 -7.45
N MET A 126 -0.96 14.60 -8.40
CA MET A 126 -1.10 13.42 -9.25
C MET A 126 0.15 13.19 -10.11
N GLY A 127 0.74 14.27 -10.64
CA GLY A 127 1.97 14.24 -11.42
C GLY A 127 3.18 13.75 -10.61
N MET A 128 3.28 14.12 -9.33
CA MET A 128 4.32 13.61 -8.43
C MET A 128 4.13 12.12 -8.14
N LEU A 129 2.90 11.66 -7.89
CA LEU A 129 2.61 10.23 -7.69
C LEU A 129 2.94 9.41 -8.93
N ALA A 130 2.41 9.80 -10.09
CA ALA A 130 2.65 9.11 -11.36
C ALA A 130 4.12 9.19 -11.78
N GLY A 131 4.73 10.37 -11.67
CA GLY A 131 6.12 10.61 -12.00
C GLY A 131 7.08 9.81 -11.12
N GLY A 132 6.84 9.79 -9.82
CA GLY A 132 7.62 8.97 -8.87
C GLY A 132 7.53 7.48 -9.20
N TRP A 133 6.33 6.98 -9.49
CA TRP A 133 6.15 5.59 -9.92
C TRP A 133 6.88 5.27 -11.22
N ILE A 134 6.73 6.11 -12.25
CA ILE A 134 7.40 5.92 -13.55
C ILE A 134 8.92 5.93 -13.38
N LEU A 135 9.47 6.91 -12.67
CA LEU A 135 10.92 7.01 -12.42
C LEU A 135 11.43 5.78 -11.69
N TYR A 136 10.74 5.33 -10.65
CA TYR A 136 11.10 4.13 -9.90
C TYR A 136 11.05 2.86 -10.78
N ASP A 137 9.99 2.68 -11.56
CA ASP A 137 9.83 1.54 -12.47
C ASP A 137 10.95 1.50 -13.52
N LEU A 138 11.28 2.65 -14.12
CA LEU A 138 12.40 2.78 -15.05
C LEU A 138 13.74 2.47 -14.38
N MET A 139 13.96 2.95 -13.15
CA MET A 139 15.17 2.61 -12.39
C MET A 139 15.29 1.10 -12.18
N CYS A 140 14.20 0.42 -11.77
CA CYS A 140 14.17 -1.03 -11.56
C CYS A 140 14.39 -1.85 -12.85
N LYS A 141 13.92 -1.35 -13.99
CA LYS A 141 14.10 -1.99 -15.31
C LYS A 141 15.46 -1.71 -15.96
N SER A 142 16.19 -0.71 -15.47
CA SER A 142 17.50 -0.33 -16.00
C SER A 142 18.66 -1.19 -15.45
N PRO A 143 19.89 -1.08 -16.02
CA PRO A 143 21.08 -1.72 -15.48
C PRO A 143 21.44 -1.32 -14.03
N LEU A 144 20.84 -0.24 -13.49
CA LEU A 144 21.01 0.18 -12.10
C LEU A 144 20.64 -0.92 -11.10
N ARG A 145 19.72 -1.83 -11.45
CA ARG A 145 19.36 -2.99 -10.61
C ARG A 145 20.55 -3.87 -10.24
N LYS A 146 21.62 -3.89 -11.04
CA LYS A 146 22.84 -4.66 -10.78
C LYS A 146 23.82 -3.93 -9.85
N ARG A 147 23.56 -2.67 -9.47
CA ARG A 147 24.42 -1.82 -8.65
C ARG A 147 23.64 -1.29 -7.43
N PRO A 148 23.40 -2.12 -6.40
CA PRO A 148 22.47 -1.79 -5.31
C PRO A 148 22.85 -0.52 -4.54
N GLY A 149 24.15 -0.25 -4.31
CA GLY A 149 24.60 0.98 -3.64
C GLY A 149 24.27 2.24 -4.44
N LEU A 150 24.56 2.24 -5.74
CA LEU A 150 24.22 3.37 -6.62
C LEU A 150 22.70 3.55 -6.75
N PHE A 151 21.96 2.45 -6.86
CA PHE A 151 20.50 2.47 -6.88
C PHE A 151 19.93 3.13 -5.62
N ALA A 152 20.42 2.74 -4.44
CA ALA A 152 19.99 3.30 -3.16
C ALA A 152 20.29 4.80 -3.05
N ILE A 153 21.49 5.24 -3.47
CA ILE A 153 21.87 6.66 -3.47
C ILE A 153 20.95 7.48 -4.38
N LEU A 154 20.72 7.01 -5.62
CA LEU A 154 19.84 7.71 -6.55
C LEU A 154 18.39 7.75 -6.07
N LEU A 155 17.91 6.66 -5.48
CA LEU A 155 16.57 6.62 -4.88
C LEU A 155 16.46 7.60 -3.71
N PHE A 156 17.47 7.66 -2.84
CA PHE A 156 17.51 8.61 -1.73
C PHE A 156 17.51 10.07 -2.21
N ILE A 157 18.31 10.39 -3.24
CA ILE A 157 18.29 11.71 -3.88
C ILE A 157 16.90 12.01 -4.45
N LEU A 158 16.29 11.07 -5.18
CA LEU A 158 14.95 11.24 -5.76
C LEU A 158 13.90 11.51 -4.67
N LEU A 159 13.91 10.76 -3.57
CA LEU A 159 13.00 10.94 -2.44
C LEU A 159 13.21 12.30 -1.78
N THR A 160 14.46 12.72 -1.58
CA THR A 160 14.80 14.02 -0.99
C THR A 160 14.32 15.17 -1.88
N LEU A 161 14.58 15.10 -3.19
CA LEU A 161 14.10 16.10 -4.14
C LEU A 161 12.57 16.13 -4.20
N SER A 162 11.92 14.97 -4.14
CA SER A 162 10.46 14.89 -4.11
C SER A 162 9.89 15.52 -2.84
N ALA A 163 10.48 15.26 -1.67
CA ALA A 163 10.07 15.87 -0.41
C ALA A 163 10.29 17.40 -0.40
N VAL A 164 11.42 17.88 -0.93
CA VAL A 164 11.70 19.31 -1.08
C VAL A 164 10.71 19.96 -2.04
N ALA A 165 10.45 19.35 -3.20
CA ALA A 165 9.48 19.85 -4.16
C ALA A 165 8.07 19.93 -3.55
N ALA A 166 7.62 18.87 -2.88
CA ALA A 166 6.34 18.85 -2.17
C ALA A 166 6.28 19.95 -1.10
N GLY A 167 7.35 20.11 -0.30
CA GLY A 167 7.45 21.12 0.74
C GLY A 167 7.43 22.55 0.23
N MET A 168 7.90 22.79 -1.01
CA MET A 168 7.84 24.10 -1.68
C MET A 168 6.48 24.37 -2.35
N MET A 169 5.75 23.32 -2.76
CA MET A 169 4.53 23.46 -3.56
C MET A 169 3.23 23.34 -2.75
N PHE A 170 3.22 22.52 -1.71
CA PHE A 170 2.01 22.16 -0.97
C PHE A 170 2.10 22.58 0.50
N SER A 171 0.95 22.56 1.19
CA SER A 171 0.90 22.73 2.64
C SER A 171 1.82 21.70 3.34
N ASP A 172 2.38 22.04 4.51
CA ASP A 172 3.24 21.11 5.26
C ASP A 172 2.55 19.78 5.54
N ARG A 173 1.24 19.82 5.80
CA ARG A 173 0.42 18.64 6.05
C ARG A 173 0.27 17.76 4.79
N ALA A 174 0.14 18.37 3.62
CA ALA A 174 0.08 17.63 2.37
C ALA A 174 1.44 17.09 1.96
N ALA A 175 2.52 17.85 2.18
CA ALA A 175 3.88 17.44 1.87
C ALA A 175 4.39 16.27 2.73
N TYR A 176 3.83 16.09 3.92
CA TYR A 176 4.15 14.97 4.82
C TYR A 176 3.59 13.62 4.36
N ILE A 177 2.46 13.61 3.64
CA ILE A 177 1.79 12.38 3.17
C ILE A 177 2.43 11.91 1.86
#